data_AF-A0A4W5KM08-F1
#
_entry.id   AF-A0A4W5KM08-F1
#
_cell.length_a   1.000
_cell.length_b   1.000
_cell.length_c   1.000
_cell.angle_alpha   90.00
_cell.angle_beta   90.00
_cell.angle_gamma   90.00
#
_symmetry.space_group_name_H-M   'P 1'
#
loop_
_entity.id
_entity.type
_entity.pdbx_description
1 polymer ?
#
loop_
_entity_poly.entity_id
_entity_poly.type
_entity_poly.pdbx_seq_one_letter_code
_entity_poly.pdbx_strand_id
1 'polypeptide(L)'
;MAPFTTDFRKAQQRMPAIPVNIQTVNFTWQATEQAEFFYEFQTLRSMDLDIMDNPTVNVPLLGSVPCRPSGETGAGKSMLLSECWCLLNT
;
A
#
# COMPACT_ATOMS: atom_id res chain seq x y z
N MET A 1 -6.83 -5.41 11.41
CA MET A 1 -5.42 -5.63 11.01
C MET A 1 -5.00 -7.06 11.30
N ALA A 2 -4.01 -7.59 10.57
CA ALA A 2 -3.51 -8.95 10.81
C ALA A 2 -2.60 -9.02 12.05
N PRO A 3 -2.58 -10.15 12.79
CA PRO A 3 -1.82 -10.26 14.05
C PRO A 3 -0.31 -9.98 13.92
N PHE A 4 0.29 -10.26 12.77
CA PHE A 4 1.73 -10.01 12.57
C PHE A 4 2.08 -8.52 12.56
N THR A 5 1.11 -7.64 12.31
CA THR A 5 1.32 -6.18 12.26
C THR A 5 1.18 -5.48 13.60
N THR A 6 0.78 -6.20 14.66
CA THR A 6 0.67 -5.62 16.02
C THR A 6 2.02 -5.16 16.56
N ASP A 7 3.09 -5.90 16.31
CA ASP A 7 4.47 -5.45 16.55
C ASP A 7 5.12 -5.08 15.22
N PHE A 8 4.89 -3.85 14.82
CA PHE A 8 5.32 -3.35 13.52
C PHE A 8 6.84 -3.31 13.36
N ARG A 9 7.60 -2.98 14.42
CA ARG A 9 9.07 -2.96 14.35
C ARG A 9 9.61 -4.36 14.06
N LYS A 10 9.06 -5.37 14.73
CA LYS A 10 9.41 -6.77 14.49
C LYS A 10 8.94 -7.27 13.13
N ALA A 11 7.79 -6.82 12.65
CA ALA A 11 7.30 -7.13 11.30
C ALA A 11 8.21 -6.53 10.22
N GLN A 12 8.58 -5.25 10.36
CA GLN A 12 9.43 -4.53 9.42
C GLN A 12 10.83 -5.14 9.33
N GLN A 13 11.41 -5.58 10.45
CA GLN A 13 12.70 -6.29 10.45
C GLN A 13 12.69 -7.59 9.62
N ARG A 14 11.52 -8.18 9.39
CA ARG A 14 11.36 -9.38 8.56
C ARG A 14 11.09 -9.07 7.09
N MET A 15 10.80 -7.80 6.75
CA MET A 15 10.52 -7.38 5.39
C MET A 15 11.84 -6.97 4.69
N PRO A 16 12.28 -7.70 3.66
CA PRO A 16 13.46 -7.31 2.90
C PRO A 16 13.17 -6.08 2.03
N ALA A 17 14.24 -5.40 1.59
CA ALA A 17 14.13 -4.39 0.55
C ALA A 17 13.58 -5.02 -0.75
N ILE A 18 12.73 -4.28 -1.47
CA ILE A 18 12.16 -4.74 -2.74
C ILE A 18 13.31 -4.91 -3.76
N PRO A 19 13.50 -6.11 -4.32
CA PRO A 19 14.54 -6.36 -5.31
C PRO A 19 14.39 -5.53 -6.59
N VAL A 20 15.51 -5.23 -7.24
CA VAL A 20 15.56 -4.38 -8.44
C VAL A 20 14.74 -4.91 -9.64
N ASN A 21 14.49 -6.21 -9.72
CA ASN A 21 13.69 -6.83 -10.78
C ASN A 21 12.17 -6.64 -10.59
N ILE A 22 11.70 -6.25 -9.40
CA ILE A 22 10.27 -6.09 -9.09
C ILE A 22 9.87 -4.64 -9.23
N GLN A 23 9.35 -4.22 -10.38
CA GLN A 23 8.98 -2.83 -10.68
C GLN A 23 7.67 -2.35 -10.04
N THR A 24 6.75 -3.27 -9.78
CA THR A 24 5.43 -2.98 -9.22
C THR A 24 5.05 -4.06 -8.22
N VAL A 25 4.26 -3.69 -7.22
CA VAL A 25 3.67 -4.58 -6.23
C VAL A 25 2.16 -4.46 -6.33
N ASN A 26 1.46 -5.57 -6.52
CA ASN A 26 0.01 -5.56 -6.60
C ASN A 26 -0.59 -5.80 -5.22
N PHE A 27 -1.58 -4.99 -4.87
CA PHE A 27 -2.41 -5.20 -3.68
C PHE A 27 -3.84 -5.50 -4.12
N THR A 28 -4.54 -6.31 -3.33
CA THR A 28 -5.95 -6.60 -3.53
C THR A 28 -6.70 -6.22 -2.28
N TRP A 29 -7.73 -5.40 -2.45
CA TRP A 29 -8.64 -5.02 -1.39
C TRP A 29 -10.09 -5.15 -1.86
N GLN A 30 -11.00 -5.21 -0.90
CA GLN A 30 -12.43 -5.11 -1.13
C GLN A 30 -13.12 -4.62 0.14
N ALA A 31 -14.21 -3.88 -0.03
CA ALA A 31 -15.15 -3.58 1.01
C ALA A 31 -16.15 -4.73 1.19
N THR A 32 -16.70 -4.86 2.38
CA THR A 32 -17.87 -5.71 2.64
C THR A 32 -19.12 -5.08 2.03
N GLU A 33 -20.08 -5.86 1.54
CA GLU A 33 -21.31 -5.35 0.91
C GLU A 33 -22.18 -4.49 1.83
N GLN A 34 -21.96 -4.55 3.14
CA GLN A 34 -22.78 -3.86 4.14
C GLN A 34 -22.32 -2.44 4.46
N ALA A 35 -21.13 -2.01 4.01
CA ALA A 35 -20.57 -0.72 4.38
C ALA A 35 -19.68 -0.12 3.28
N GLU A 36 -19.82 1.19 3.09
CA GLU A 36 -18.92 1.96 2.22
C GLU A 36 -17.68 2.39 3.00
N PHE A 37 -16.51 2.16 2.39
CA PHE A 37 -15.24 2.62 2.91
C PHE A 37 -14.60 3.56 1.89
N PHE A 38 -13.94 4.60 2.39
CA PHE A 38 -13.20 5.54 1.57
C PHE A 38 -11.71 5.44 1.93
N TYR A 39 -10.85 5.58 0.94
CA TYR A 39 -9.40 5.56 1.10
C TYR A 39 -8.82 6.89 0.62
N GLU A 40 -7.73 7.32 1.24
CA GLU A 40 -6.96 8.50 0.83
C GLU A 40 -5.46 8.22 0.95
N PHE A 41 -4.70 8.44 -0.12
CA PHE A 41 -3.24 8.36 -0.10
C PHE A 41 -2.65 9.69 0.40
N GLN A 42 -2.37 9.76 1.70
CA GLN A 42 -1.81 10.96 2.34
C GLN A 42 -0.38 11.27 1.89
N THR A 43 0.44 10.24 1.68
CA THR A 43 1.87 10.38 1.32
C THR A 43 2.24 9.38 0.23
N LEU A 44 2.84 9.89 -0.85
CA LEU A 44 3.52 9.11 -1.88
C LEU A 44 4.88 9.76 -2.12
N ARG A 45 5.86 9.39 -1.29
CA ARG A 45 7.16 10.07 -1.27
C ARG A 45 8.31 9.08 -1.17
N SER A 46 9.33 9.28 -2.01
CA SER A 46 10.63 8.65 -1.84
C SER A 46 11.48 9.43 -0.83
N MET A 47 12.22 8.69 0.00
CA MET A 47 13.20 9.27 0.93
C MET A 47 14.57 9.49 0.30
N ASP A 48 14.81 8.91 -0.87
CA ASP A 48 16.05 9.04 -1.63
C ASP A 48 15.73 9.21 -3.12
N LEU A 49 15.58 10.47 -3.54
CA LEU A 49 15.18 10.83 -4.90
C LEU A 49 16.30 10.64 -5.93
N ASP A 50 17.56 10.54 -5.48
CA ASP A 50 18.69 10.26 -6.36
C ASP A 50 18.70 8.78 -6.80
N ILE A 51 18.02 7.91 -6.03
CA ILE A 51 17.91 6.47 -6.32
C ILE A 51 16.56 6.13 -6.95
N MET A 52 15.46 6.70 -6.45
CA MET A 52 14.10 6.33 -6.88
C MET A 52 13.14 7.50 -6.77
N ASP A 53 12.37 7.72 -7.84
CA ASP A 53 11.27 8.70 -7.87
C ASP A 53 10.18 8.38 -6.83
N ASN A 54 9.29 9.35 -6.61
CA ASN A 54 8.12 9.12 -5.77
C ASN A 54 7.29 7.94 -6.29
N PRO A 55 6.77 7.08 -5.39
CA PRO A 55 5.96 5.94 -5.78
C PRO A 55 4.67 6.41 -6.46
N THR A 56 4.18 5.61 -7.40
CA THR A 56 2.95 5.89 -8.13
C THR A 56 1.89 4.82 -7.88
N VAL A 57 0.63 5.24 -7.95
CA VAL A 57 -0.54 4.36 -7.87
C VAL A 57 -1.39 4.56 -9.12
N ASN A 58 -2.10 3.52 -9.49
CA ASN A 58 -2.99 3.46 -10.65
C ASN A 58 -4.48 3.53 -10.27
N VAL A 59 -4.75 4.04 -9.08
CA VAL A 59 -6.10 4.42 -8.62
C VAL A 59 -6.09 5.90 -8.23
N PRO A 60 -7.25 6.59 -8.19
CA PRO A 60 -7.32 7.96 -7.68
C PRO A 60 -6.73 8.09 -6.27
N LEU A 61 -6.16 9.24 -5.91
CA LEU A 61 -5.59 9.45 -4.57
C LEU A 61 -6.64 9.43 -3.45
N LEU A 62 -7.89 9.78 -3.76
CA LEU A 62 -9.04 9.69 -2.88
C LEU A 62 -10.15 8.96 -3.63
N GLY A 63 -10.77 7.95 -3.01
CA GLY A 63 -11.81 7.16 -3.64
C GLY A 63 -12.54 6.24 -2.67
N SER A 64 -13.50 5.48 -3.18
CA SER A 64 -14.18 4.42 -2.42
C SER A 64 -13.53 3.06 -2.65
N VAL A 65 -13.52 2.22 -1.62
CA VAL A 65 -13.04 0.85 -1.70
C VAL A 65 -14.11 0.00 -2.42
N PRO A 66 -13.76 -0.74 -3.47
CA PRO A 66 -14.74 -1.48 -4.26
C PRO A 66 -15.31 -2.68 -3.49
N CYS A 67 -16.62 -2.95 -3.62
CA CYS A 67 -17.27 -4.11 -2.99
C CYS A 67 -16.94 -5.46 -3.68
N ARG A 68 -16.42 -5.41 -4.91
CA ARG A 68 -15.87 -6.58 -5.61
C ARG A 68 -14.35 -6.45 -5.66
N PRO A 69 -13.61 -7.56 -5.55
CA PRO A 69 -12.15 -7.52 -5.60
C PRO A 69 -11.72 -6.90 -6.92
N SER A 70 -11.02 -5.78 -6.82
CA SER A 70 -10.34 -5.18 -7.97
C SER A 70 -9.07 -6.00 -8.22
N GLY A 71 -9.20 -6.99 -9.11
CA GLY A 71 -8.07 -7.80 -9.56
C GLY A 71 -7.37 -7.11 -10.71
N GLU A 72 -6.64 -6.02 -10.44
CA GLU A 72 -5.64 -5.39 -11.32
C GLU A 72 -5.36 -4.01 -10.76
N THR A 73 -4.26 -3.83 -10.01
CA THR A 73 -3.64 -2.50 -9.87
C THR A 73 -2.32 -2.59 -9.07
N GLY A 74 -1.21 -2.46 -9.81
CA GLY A 74 0.16 -2.41 -9.29
C GLY A 74 0.56 -1.04 -8.78
N ALA A 75 0.94 -0.99 -7.50
CA ALA A 75 1.69 0.09 -6.91
C ALA A 75 3.13 0.04 -7.45
N GLY A 76 3.58 1.08 -8.14
CA GLY A 76 4.97 1.24 -8.55
C GLY A 76 5.90 1.26 -7.35
N LYS A 77 7.05 0.60 -7.48
CA LYS A 77 8.11 0.35 -6.50
C LYS A 77 8.12 1.28 -5.27
N SER A 78 7.97 0.61 -4.13
CA SER A 78 8.45 0.98 -2.79
C SER A 78 7.96 2.31 -2.22
N MET A 79 6.66 2.36 -1.95
CA MET A 79 6.24 2.83 -0.62
C MET A 79 6.90 1.90 0.39
N LEU A 80 7.57 2.44 1.40
CA LEU A 80 7.91 1.63 2.57
C LEU A 80 6.60 0.93 2.96
N LEU A 81 6.61 -0.41 3.01
CA LEU A 81 5.49 -1.24 3.47
C LEU A 81 4.98 -0.82 4.87
N SER A 82 5.62 0.18 5.49
CA SER A 82 5.19 0.88 6.67
C SER A 82 3.96 1.77 6.50
N GLU A 83 3.78 2.45 5.36
CA GLU A 83 2.71 3.46 5.24
C GLU A 83 1.44 2.93 4.55
N CYS A 84 1.54 1.98 3.61
CA CYS A 84 0.34 1.40 2.96
C CYS A 84 -0.54 0.59 3.94
N TRP A 85 0.01 0.06 5.03
CA TRP A 85 -0.78 -0.69 6.01
C TRP A 85 -1.49 0.22 7.02
N CYS A 86 -1.08 1.49 7.15
CA CYS A 86 -1.69 2.45 8.09
C CYS A 86 -3.03 3.00 7.59
N LEU A 87 -3.27 3.10 6.28
CA LEU A 87 -4.47 3.74 5.72
C LEU A 87 -5.73 2.86 5.70
N LEU A 88 -5.67 1.65 6.26
CA LEU A 88 -6.85 0.79 6.49
C LEU A 88 -7.25 0.70 7.98
N ASN A 89 -6.63 1.46 8.89
CA ASN A 89 -7.10 1.66 10.27
C ASN A 89 -6.38 2.85 10.93
N THR A 90 -6.79 4.07 10.57
CA THR A 90 -7.21 5.17 11.47
C THR A 90 -7.88 6.25 10.64
#